data_AF-W4FA99-F1
#
_entry.id   AF-W4FA99-F1
#
_cell.length_a   1.000
_cell.length_b   1.000
_cell.length_c   1.000
_cell.angle_alpha   90.00
_cell.angle_beta   90.00
_cell.angle_gamma   90.00
#
_symmetry.space_group_name_H-M   'P 1'
#
loop_
_entity.id
_entity.type
_entity.pdbx_description
1 polymer ?
#
loop_
_entity_poly.entity_id
_entity_poly.type
_entity_poly.pdbx_seq_one_letter_code
_entity_poly.pdbx_strand_id
1 'polypeptide(L)'
;MCLKGKVEKLRKQRYDLQDDVVKAYFSLSRVLDGLFAFARELFGIRIEPAEKPEETWHPDVQYYQIRALDKPHEPVISQFYLDLYERTGQKQAGAWIEVMVGRSKVLRTDTASVRLPVFGLIFNFNHPSKPTSSP
;
A
#
# COMPACT_ATOMS: atom_id res chain seq x y z
N MET A 1 -11.95 -24.48 -12.81
CA MET A 1 -12.35 -23.35 -13.70
C MET A 1 -13.88 -23.07 -13.74
N CYS A 2 -14.76 -23.89 -13.15
CA CYS A 2 -16.22 -23.79 -13.31
C CYS A 2 -16.99 -22.97 -12.23
N LEU A 3 -16.34 -22.58 -11.12
CA LEU A 3 -17.01 -21.93 -9.98
C LEU A 3 -17.08 -20.40 -10.07
N LYS A 4 -16.04 -19.72 -10.59
CA LYS A 4 -16.03 -18.24 -10.71
C LYS A 4 -17.18 -17.72 -11.57
N GLY A 5 -17.42 -18.37 -12.72
CA GLY A 5 -18.52 -17.97 -13.62
C GLY A 5 -19.93 -18.19 -13.08
N LYS A 6 -20.13 -19.07 -12.09
CA LYS A 6 -21.44 -19.24 -11.43
C LYS A 6 -21.70 -18.14 -10.39
N VAL A 7 -20.67 -17.72 -9.65
CA VAL A 7 -20.78 -16.66 -8.64
C VAL A 7 -21.04 -15.30 -9.28
N GLU A 8 -20.34 -14.97 -10.37
CA GLU A 8 -20.57 -13.71 -11.10
C GLU A 8 -21.99 -13.66 -11.70
N LYS A 9 -22.48 -14.77 -12.27
CA LYS A 9 -23.86 -14.85 -12.78
C LYS A 9 -24.90 -14.65 -11.67
N LEU A 10 -24.70 -15.25 -10.50
CA LEU A 10 -25.60 -15.08 -9.34
C LEU A 10 -25.56 -13.66 -8.77
N ARG A 11 -24.38 -13.03 -8.71
CA ARG A 11 -24.23 -11.63 -8.27
C ARG A 11 -24.94 -10.66 -9.19
N LYS A 12 -24.78 -10.83 -10.51
CA LYS A 12 -25.48 -10.02 -11.50
C LYS A 12 -27.00 -10.20 -11.42
N GLN A 13 -27.48 -11.44 -11.29
CA GLN A 13 -28.92 -11.71 -11.20
C GLN A 13 -29.58 -11.17 -9.93
N ARG A 14 -28.90 -11.20 -8.78
CA ARG A 14 -29.48 -10.78 -7.50
C ARG A 14 -29.28 -9.30 -7.17
N TYR A 15 -28.17 -8.71 -7.63
CA TYR A 15 -27.74 -7.38 -7.19
C TYR A 15 -27.45 -6.43 -8.35
N ASP A 16 -27.60 -6.86 -9.61
CA ASP A 16 -27.21 -6.12 -10.83
C ASP A 16 -25.76 -5.60 -10.81
N LEU A 17 -24.91 -6.25 -10.01
CA LEU A 17 -23.50 -5.90 -9.88
C LEU A 17 -22.68 -6.65 -10.92
N GLN A 18 -21.92 -5.90 -11.72
CA GLN A 18 -20.98 -6.42 -12.70
C GLN A 18 -19.55 -6.06 -12.26
N ASP A 19 -18.72 -7.07 -12.05
CA ASP A 19 -17.38 -6.92 -11.45
C ASP A 19 -16.43 -6.05 -12.30
N ASP A 20 -16.62 -6.04 -13.62
CA ASP A 20 -15.89 -5.19 -14.57
C ASP A 20 -16.21 -3.71 -14.39
N VAL A 21 -17.50 -3.38 -14.25
CA VAL A 21 -17.96 -2.02 -13.97
C VAL A 21 -17.41 -1.55 -12.63
N VAL A 22 -17.49 -2.38 -11.59
CA VAL A 22 -16.97 -2.05 -10.25
C VAL A 22 -15.47 -1.77 -10.29
N LYS A 23 -14.67 -2.63 -10.95
CA LYS A 23 -13.21 -2.44 -11.07
C LYS A 23 -12.82 -1.10 -11.70
N ALA A 24 -13.62 -0.57 -12.63
CA ALA A 24 -13.34 0.72 -13.26
C ALA A 24 -13.38 1.90 -12.27
N TYR A 25 -14.14 1.79 -11.17
CA TYR A 25 -14.20 2.82 -10.12
C TYR A 25 -13.03 2.73 -9.12
N PHE A 26 -12.44 1.55 -8.96
CA PHE A 26 -11.40 1.28 -7.95
C PHE A 26 -9.99 1.23 -8.58
N SER A 27 -9.56 2.34 -9.18
CA SER A 27 -8.15 2.48 -9.56
C SER A 27 -7.27 2.47 -8.31
N LEU A 28 -6.14 1.75 -8.35
CA LEU A 28 -5.28 1.58 -7.17
C LEU A 28 -4.80 2.92 -6.59
N SER A 29 -4.48 3.89 -7.45
CA SER A 29 -4.14 5.25 -7.03
C SER A 29 -5.24 5.90 -6.20
N ARG A 30 -6.49 5.88 -6.68
CA ARG A 30 -7.64 6.48 -5.97
C ARG A 30 -7.94 5.76 -4.66
N VAL A 31 -7.76 4.44 -4.62
CA VAL A 31 -7.92 3.66 -3.39
C VAL A 31 -6.88 4.06 -2.36
N LEU A 32 -5.61 4.19 -2.75
CA LEU A 32 -4.54 4.63 -1.85
C LEU A 32 -4.75 6.08 -1.37
N ASP A 33 -5.11 6.99 -2.27
CA ASP A 33 -5.40 8.39 -1.92
C ASP A 33 -6.56 8.47 -0.90
N GLY A 34 -7.65 7.73 -1.15
CA GLY A 34 -8.79 7.65 -0.24
C GLY A 34 -8.42 7.01 1.11
N LEU A 35 -7.62 5.95 1.10
CA LEU A 35 -7.12 5.31 2.32
C LEU A 35 -6.25 6.26 3.15
N PHE A 36 -5.37 7.02 2.51
CA PHE A 36 -4.50 7.98 3.21
C PHE A 36 -5.30 9.16 3.76
N ALA A 37 -6.29 9.67 3.02
CA ALA A 37 -7.21 10.68 3.51
C ALA A 37 -8.02 10.17 4.71
N PHE A 38 -8.53 8.94 4.64
CA PHE A 38 -9.27 8.31 5.74
C PHE A 38 -8.38 8.12 6.99
N ALA A 39 -7.15 7.65 6.81
CA ALA A 39 -6.19 7.52 7.90
C ALA A 39 -5.85 8.88 8.56
N ARG A 40 -5.80 9.94 7.75
CA ARG A 40 -5.63 11.31 8.23
C ARG A 40 -6.79 11.76 9.12
N GLU A 41 -8.01 11.54 8.68
CA GLU A 41 -9.21 11.95 9.44
C GLU A 41 -9.37 11.16 10.74
N LEU A 42 -9.13 9.85 10.71
CA LEU A 42 -9.32 8.99 11.88
C LEU A 42 -8.20 9.07 12.90
N PHE A 43 -6.94 9.12 12.45
CA PHE A 43 -5.78 8.96 13.33
C PHE A 43 -4.94 10.23 13.46
N GLY A 44 -5.29 11.31 12.76
CA GLY A 44 -4.49 12.54 12.78
C GLY A 44 -3.09 12.34 12.22
N ILE A 45 -2.92 11.44 11.24
CA ILE A 45 -1.62 11.16 10.62
C ILE A 45 -1.58 11.62 9.16
N ARG A 46 -0.41 12.01 8.66
CA ARG A 46 -0.19 12.23 7.23
C ARG A 46 0.75 11.18 6.69
N ILE A 47 0.34 10.52 5.61
CA ILE A 47 1.15 9.55 4.87
C ILE A 47 1.64 10.26 3.60
N GLU A 48 2.94 10.27 3.38
CA GLU A 48 3.56 10.96 2.24
C GLU A 48 4.78 10.19 1.72
N PRO A 49 5.10 10.28 0.42
CA PRO A 49 6.33 9.72 -0.10
C PRO A 49 7.55 10.28 0.65
N ALA A 50 8.52 9.42 0.96
CA ALA A 50 9.74 9.87 1.60
C ALA A 50 10.54 10.81 0.68
N GLU A 51 11.00 11.95 1.22
CA GLU A 51 11.77 12.95 0.47
C GLU A 51 13.11 12.42 -0.05
N LYS A 52 13.72 11.47 0.67
CA LYS A 52 14.96 10.80 0.29
C LYS A 52 14.62 9.35 -0.07
N PRO A 53 14.98 8.89 -1.28
CA PRO A 53 14.79 7.50 -1.64
C PRO A 53 15.71 6.65 -0.75
N GLU A 54 15.09 5.84 0.10
CA GLU A 54 15.78 4.75 0.77
C GLU A 54 16.02 3.63 -0.24
N GLU A 55 17.02 2.77 0.00
CA GLU A 55 17.32 1.68 -0.93
C GLU A 55 16.17 0.67 -0.95
N THR A 56 15.50 0.54 -2.10
CA THR A 56 14.40 -0.41 -2.31
C THR A 56 14.89 -1.66 -3.04
N TRP A 57 14.34 -2.83 -2.72
CA TRP A 57 14.69 -4.09 -3.41
C TRP A 57 14.14 -4.20 -4.83
N HIS A 58 13.24 -3.32 -5.26
CA HIS A 58 12.68 -3.31 -6.61
C HIS A 58 12.21 -1.89 -7.00
N PRO A 59 12.35 -1.46 -8.28
CA PRO A 59 11.97 -0.10 -8.72
C PRO A 59 10.51 0.29 -8.48
N ASP A 60 9.59 -0.68 -8.50
CA ASP A 60 8.16 -0.45 -8.24
C ASP A 60 7.81 -0.34 -6.75
N VAL A 61 8.76 -0.60 -5.86
CA VAL A 61 8.52 -0.49 -4.41
C VAL A 61 8.58 0.98 -4.04
N GLN A 62 7.53 1.46 -3.41
CA GLN A 62 7.43 2.83 -2.94
C GLN A 62 7.79 2.90 -1.46
N TYR A 63 8.33 4.03 -1.01
CA TYR A 63 8.67 4.25 0.38
C TYR A 63 7.95 5.48 0.92
N TYR A 64 7.24 5.31 2.03
CA TYR A 64 6.38 6.31 2.63
C TYR A 64 6.78 6.58 4.08
N GLN A 65 6.52 7.81 4.52
CA GLN A 65 6.64 8.25 5.90
C GLN A 65 5.26 8.58 6.47
N ILE A 66 5.10 8.33 7.77
CA ILE A 66 3.92 8.67 8.53
C ILE A 66 4.29 9.78 9.52
N ARG A 67 3.60 10.92 9.42
CA ARG A 67 3.76 12.07 10.32
C ARG A 67 2.57 12.23 11.25
N ALA A 68 2.84 12.64 12.49
CA ALA A 68 1.80 12.97 13.47
C ALA A 68 1.37 14.43 13.31
N LEU A 69 0.15 14.68 12.84
CA LEU A 69 -0.36 16.05 12.62
C LEU A 69 -0.76 16.77 13.91
N ASP A 70 -1.00 16.01 14.98
CA ASP A 70 -1.38 16.52 16.30
C ASP A 70 -0.18 17.02 17.12
N LYS A 71 1.04 16.94 16.57
CA LYS A 71 2.28 17.29 17.28
C LYS A 71 3.02 18.47 16.65
N PRO A 72 3.74 19.27 17.46
CA PRO A 72 4.59 20.33 16.95
C PRO A 72 5.59 19.82 15.92
N HIS A 73 5.73 20.56 14.82
CA HIS A 73 6.63 20.24 13.69
C HIS A 73 6.31 18.95 12.93
N GLU A 74 5.12 18.35 13.17
CA GLU A 74 4.62 17.17 12.45
C GLU A 74 5.68 16.06 12.28
N PRO A 75 6.23 15.54 13.39
CA PRO A 75 7.38 14.65 13.35
C PRO A 75 7.01 13.34 12.66
N VAL A 76 7.99 12.75 11.98
CA VAL A 76 7.88 11.38 11.47
C VAL A 76 7.80 10.42 12.67
N ILE A 77 6.79 9.55 12.66
CA ILE A 77 6.52 8.59 13.73
C ILE A 77 6.63 7.12 13.28
N SER A 78 6.66 6.87 11.97
CA SER A 78 6.81 5.55 11.37
C SER A 78 7.14 5.68 9.89
N GLN A 79 7.66 4.60 9.29
CA GLN A 79 7.85 4.48 7.85
C GLN A 79 7.30 3.14 7.35
N PHE A 80 7.07 3.04 6.04
CA PHE A 80 6.79 1.74 5.42
C PHE A 80 7.16 1.69 3.94
N TYR A 81 7.50 0.49 3.48
CA TYR A 81 7.61 0.13 2.08
C TYR A 81 6.26 -0.40 1.57
N LEU A 82 5.90 -0.04 0.35
CA LEU A 82 4.67 -0.47 -0.32
C LEU A 82 5.02 -1.18 -1.63
N ASP A 83 4.81 -2.50 -1.65
CA ASP A 83 5.16 -3.37 -2.77
C ASP A 83 3.88 -3.98 -3.37
N LEU A 84 3.31 -3.28 -4.34
CA LEU A 84 1.94 -3.50 -4.81
C LEU A 84 1.80 -4.63 -5.83
N TYR A 85 2.76 -4.74 -6.75
CA TYR A 85 2.55 -5.51 -7.96
C TYR A 85 3.10 -6.93 -7.86
N GLU A 86 2.43 -7.85 -8.56
CA GLU A 86 2.94 -9.18 -8.77
C GLU A 86 4.22 -9.18 -9.63
N ARG A 87 5.11 -10.14 -9.36
CA ARG A 87 6.30 -10.39 -10.18
C ARG A 87 6.44 -11.91 -10.34
N THR A 88 6.03 -12.40 -11.50
CA THR A 88 5.95 -13.85 -11.79
C THR A 88 7.28 -14.54 -11.49
N GLY A 89 7.26 -15.51 -10.58
CA GLY A 89 8.43 -16.31 -10.19
C GLY A 89 9.47 -15.59 -9.30
N GLN A 90 9.32 -14.30 -9.05
CA GLN A 90 10.28 -13.49 -8.27
C GLN A 90 9.72 -13.01 -6.93
N LYS A 91 8.39 -13.02 -6.78
CA LYS A 91 7.69 -12.58 -5.56
C LYS A 91 6.72 -13.66 -5.12
N GLN A 92 6.69 -13.96 -3.82
CA GLN A 92 5.66 -14.82 -3.25
C GLN A 92 4.26 -14.25 -3.52
N ALA A 93 3.29 -15.12 -3.76
CA ALA A 93 1.91 -14.72 -4.01
C ALA A 93 1.15 -14.52 -2.69
N GLY A 94 0.34 -13.48 -2.61
CA GLY A 94 -0.54 -13.21 -1.48
C GLY A 94 -0.63 -11.72 -1.14
N ALA A 95 -1.01 -11.44 0.10
CA ALA A 95 -0.85 -10.12 0.69
C ALA A 95 -0.53 -10.28 2.17
N TRP A 96 0.49 -9.57 2.65
CA TRP A 96 0.92 -9.63 4.05
C TRP A 96 1.64 -8.35 4.47
N ILE A 97 1.79 -8.21 5.79
CA ILE A 97 2.57 -7.15 6.42
C ILE A 97 3.81 -7.80 7.02
N GLU A 98 4.96 -7.21 6.75
CA GLU A 98 6.25 -7.60 7.34
C GLU A 98 6.71 -6.52 8.31
N VAL A 99 7.20 -6.92 9.48
CA VAL A 99 7.83 -5.99 10.43
C VAL A 99 9.33 -6.00 10.19
N MET A 100 9.83 -5.02 9.46
CA MET A 100 11.28 -4.93 9.19
C MET A 100 12.04 -4.46 10.43
N VAL A 101 11.51 -3.42 11.07
CA VAL A 101 12.12 -2.83 12.26
C VAL A 101 11.02 -2.51 13.27
N GLY A 102 11.11 -3.09 14.47
CA GLY A 102 10.23 -2.77 15.57
C GLY A 102 10.60 -1.47 16.29
N ARG A 103 9.58 -0.76 16.79
CA ARG A 103 9.76 0.41 17.65
C ARG A 103 10.48 0.01 18.94
N SER A 104 11.57 0.70 19.29
CA SER A 104 12.36 0.33 20.47
C SER A 104 13.05 1.53 21.10
N LYS A 105 12.94 1.67 22.42
CA LYS A 105 13.74 2.62 23.21
C LYS A 105 15.14 2.09 23.50
N VAL A 106 15.30 0.76 23.55
CA VAL A 106 16.60 0.11 23.82
C VAL A 106 17.54 0.28 22.63
N LEU A 107 17.00 0.20 21.41
CA LEU A 107 17.76 0.32 20.16
C LEU A 107 17.74 1.74 19.58
N ARG A 108 17.62 2.74 20.46
CA ARG A 108 17.66 4.17 20.09
C ARG A 108 19.07 4.59 19.64
N THR A 109 19.19 5.73 18.97
CA THR A 109 20.48 6.33 18.62
C THR A 109 20.79 7.52 19.55
N ASP A 110 21.98 8.11 19.43
CA ASP A 110 22.32 9.33 20.17
C ASP A 110 21.49 10.54 19.71
N THR A 111 21.04 10.50 18.45
CA THR A 111 20.28 11.57 17.80
C THR A 111 18.75 11.39 17.88
N ALA A 112 18.27 10.18 18.17
CA ALA A 112 16.84 9.88 18.24
C ALA A 112 16.50 9.13 19.53
N SER A 113 15.53 9.65 20.31
CA SER A 113 15.14 9.10 21.62
C SER A 113 14.44 7.73 21.56
N VAL A 114 14.00 7.32 20.37
CA VAL A 114 13.40 6.02 20.09
C VAL A 114 13.70 5.63 18.65
N ARG A 115 13.92 4.33 18.39
CA ARG A 115 13.93 3.81 17.03
C ARG A 115 12.50 3.76 16.50
N LEU A 116 12.26 4.41 15.38
CA LEU A 116 10.95 4.39 14.72
C LEU A 116 10.71 3.02 14.05
N PRO A 117 9.46 2.54 14.02
CA PRO A 117 9.15 1.30 13.34
C PRO A 117 9.11 1.47 11.82
N VAL A 118 9.49 0.40 11.11
CA VAL A 118 9.44 0.29 9.65
C VAL A 118 8.74 -1.01 9.27
N PHE A 119 7.77 -0.91 8.36
CA PHE A 119 6.97 -2.04 7.90
C PHE A 119 7.10 -2.24 6.39
N GLY A 120 6.88 -3.46 5.91
CA GLY A 120 6.61 -3.74 4.52
C GLY A 120 5.14 -4.10 4.34
N LEU A 121 4.46 -3.45 3.39
CA LEU A 121 3.11 -3.81 2.96
C LEU A 121 3.24 -4.45 1.58
N ILE A 122 3.00 -5.76 1.51
CA ILE A 122 3.27 -6.56 0.32
C ILE A 122 1.95 -7.07 -0.23
N PHE A 123 1.71 -6.84 -1.52
CA PHE A 123 0.52 -7.26 -2.26
C PHE A 123 0.90 -7.87 -3.61
N ASN A 124 -0.05 -8.50 -4.30
CA ASN A 124 0.13 -9.02 -5.64
C ASN A 124 -1.00 -8.53 -6.56
N PHE A 125 -1.15 -7.21 -6.70
CA PHE A 125 -2.03 -6.63 -7.71
C PHE A 125 -1.44 -6.86 -9.11
N ASN A 126 -2.32 -7.00 -10.10
CA ASN A 126 -1.89 -7.04 -11.49
C ASN A 126 -1.13 -5.76 -11.81
N HIS A 127 0.02 -5.91 -12.46
CA HIS A 127 0.74 -4.76 -12.95
C HIS A 127 -0.14 -4.00 -13.96
N PRO A 128 -0.22 -2.66 -13.91
CA PRO A 128 -0.90 -1.91 -14.95
C PRO A 128 -0.27 -2.29 -16.29
N SER A 129 -1.09 -2.72 -17.25
CA SER A 129 -0.59 -3.02 -18.60
C SER A 129 0.03 -1.75 -19.16
N LYS A 130 1.26 -1.82 -19.67
CA LYS A 130 1.80 -0.75 -20.50
C LYS A 130 0.77 -0.48 -21.61
N PRO A 131 0.40 0.78 -21.90
CA PRO A 131 -0.42 1.05 -23.06
C PRO A 131 0.33 0.50 -24.27
N THR A 132 -0.25 -0.52 -24.91
CA THR A 132 0.21 -1.01 -26.19
C THR A 132 0.09 0.19 -27.14
N SER A 133 1.22 0.71 -27.62
CA SER A 133 1.20 1.56 -28.80
C SER A 133 0.56 0.72 -29.90
N SER A 134 -0.69 1.01 -30.24
CA SER A 134 -1.32 0.44 -31.43
C SER A 134 -0.45 0.80 -32.64
N PRO A 135 -0.23 -0.14 -33.57
CA PRO A 135 0.53 0.10 -34.79
C PRO A 135 -0.13 1.15 -35.69
#